data_AF-A0A2E1ML84-F1
#
_entry.id   AF-A0A2E1ML84-F1
#
_cell.length_a   1.000
_cell.length_b   1.000
_cell.length_c   1.000
_cell.angle_alpha   90.00
_cell.angle_beta   90.00
_cell.angle_gamma   90.00
#
_symmetry.space_group_name_H-M   'P 1'
#
loop_
_entity.id
_entity.type
_entity.pdbx_description
1 polymer ?
#
loop_
_entity_poly.entity_id
_entity_poly.type
_entity_poly.pdbx_seq_one_letter_code
_entity_poly.pdbx_strand_id
1 'polypeptide(L)'
;MIAFPSYFAVIPALIDDEMLGSGNGIKGEWMVSFEETTETLSETINLADDEAYDTFFDVMSEINIAYVELSISCMDNDDPGPGFTDGMEVVSDVSGVNQGDFEDQSEQGTCNGGGNSGVTMRWDVTSNYTGDNITQSDTTEQEIRNQWTDNGFGRGTWAATVTADISSPPAPIVGDIVDSDEDYEIVWTIISYTVIVEPVIEIMN
;
A
#
# COMPACT_ATOMS: atom_id res chain seq x y z
N MET A 1 51.11 -13.63 1.68
CA MET A 1 50.13 -14.63 2.12
C MET A 1 49.75 -14.27 3.56
N ILE A 2 48.62 -13.59 3.72
CA ILE A 2 48.10 -13.16 5.02
C ILE A 2 47.11 -14.25 5.43
N ALA A 3 47.44 -15.00 6.48
CA ALA A 3 46.53 -15.96 7.08
C ALA A 3 45.63 -15.21 8.06
N PHE A 4 44.34 -15.12 7.73
CA PHE A 4 43.32 -14.66 8.66
C PHE A 4 43.13 -15.73 9.75
N PRO A 5 43.18 -15.39 11.05
CA PRO A 5 42.86 -16.33 12.10
C PRO A 5 41.34 -16.57 12.11
N SER A 6 40.98 -17.81 11.82
CA SER A 6 39.64 -18.38 11.98
C SER A 6 39.21 -18.34 13.45
N TYR A 7 38.51 -17.30 13.85
CA TYR A 7 37.67 -17.28 15.05
C TYR A 7 36.23 -17.63 14.67
N PHE A 8 36.02 -18.88 14.30
CA PHE A 8 34.74 -19.56 14.51
C PHE A 8 35.08 -20.87 15.20
N ALA A 9 35.31 -20.75 16.50
CA ALA A 9 35.51 -21.86 17.38
C ALA A 9 34.40 -21.82 18.43
N VAL A 10 33.54 -22.83 18.36
CA VAL A 10 32.83 -23.44 19.50
C VAL A 10 31.57 -22.71 20.00
N ILE A 11 30.42 -22.98 19.36
CA ILE A 11 29.16 -23.17 20.10
C ILE A 11 28.73 -24.64 19.91
N PRO A 12 29.04 -25.52 20.87
CA PRO A 12 28.23 -26.69 21.10
C PRO A 12 28.05 -26.90 22.61
N ALA A 13 26.83 -26.66 23.12
CA ALA A 13 26.23 -27.36 24.29
C ALA A 13 24.93 -26.72 24.81
N LEU A 14 24.01 -26.25 23.96
CA LEU A 14 22.63 -25.96 24.40
C LEU A 14 21.56 -26.43 23.39
N ILE A 15 21.95 -27.19 22.37
CA ILE A 15 20.99 -27.84 21.47
C ILE A 15 20.72 -29.21 22.08
N ASP A 16 19.50 -29.39 22.59
CA ASP A 16 19.02 -30.68 23.05
C ASP A 16 19.03 -31.67 21.87
N ASP A 17 19.53 -32.88 22.11
CA ASP A 17 19.75 -33.94 21.11
C ASP A 17 18.41 -34.47 20.54
N GLU A 18 17.29 -34.07 21.13
CA GLU A 18 15.93 -34.39 20.67
C GLU A 18 15.43 -33.49 19.52
N MET A 19 16.20 -32.44 19.16
CA MET A 19 15.82 -31.47 18.12
C MET A 19 16.38 -31.76 16.72
N LEU A 20 17.03 -32.92 16.52
CA LEU A 20 17.53 -33.38 15.22
C LEU A 20 16.52 -34.31 14.53
N GLY A 21 15.27 -33.82 14.41
CA GLY A 21 14.16 -34.50 13.73
C GLY A 21 13.80 -33.82 12.41
N SER A 22 14.24 -34.41 11.30
CA SER A 22 13.79 -34.24 9.90
C SER A 22 12.98 -32.99 9.48
N GLY A 23 13.57 -32.18 8.59
CA GLY A 23 12.86 -31.58 7.46
C GLY A 23 12.38 -30.13 7.59
N ASN A 24 12.03 -29.66 8.79
CA ASN A 24 11.45 -28.32 8.99
C ASN A 24 12.17 -27.56 10.10
N GLY A 25 13.33 -26.96 9.81
CA GLY A 25 13.95 -25.90 10.61
C GLY A 25 14.16 -26.13 12.12
N ILE A 26 14.74 -25.13 12.79
CA ILE A 26 14.75 -25.03 14.25
C ILE A 26 13.50 -24.24 14.65
N LYS A 27 12.68 -24.80 15.54
CA LYS A 27 11.61 -24.04 16.18
C LYS A 27 12.20 -23.16 17.28
N GLY A 28 11.75 -21.92 17.34
CA GLY A 28 12.28 -20.94 18.29
C GLY A 28 11.36 -19.74 18.44
N GLU A 29 11.88 -18.74 19.12
CA GLU A 29 11.28 -17.41 19.17
C GLU A 29 12.05 -16.47 18.24
N TRP A 30 11.30 -15.78 17.38
CA TRP A 30 11.83 -14.95 16.31
C TRP A 30 11.22 -13.56 16.38
N MET A 31 12.08 -12.55 16.22
CA MET A 31 11.67 -11.20 15.88
C MET A 31 11.54 -11.12 14.36
N VAL A 32 10.38 -10.69 13.90
CA VAL A 32 10.07 -10.47 12.48
C VAL A 32 9.92 -8.98 12.27
N SER A 33 10.66 -8.45 11.30
CA SER A 33 10.60 -7.06 10.89
C SER A 33 10.50 -6.95 9.36
N PHE A 34 10.04 -5.79 8.90
CA PHE A 34 9.77 -5.53 7.49
C PHE A 34 10.60 -4.34 7.03
N GLU A 35 11.47 -4.56 6.04
CA GLU A 35 12.18 -3.49 5.36
C GLU A 35 11.35 -3.05 4.16
N GLU A 36 10.69 -1.90 4.28
CA GLU A 36 9.76 -1.36 3.28
C GLU A 36 10.47 -0.54 2.19
N THR A 37 9.91 -0.60 0.99
CA THR A 37 10.21 0.28 -0.13
C THR A 37 8.90 0.83 -0.66
N THR A 38 8.84 2.15 -0.83
CA THR A 38 7.68 2.88 -1.33
C THR A 38 7.93 3.35 -2.76
N GLU A 39 7.00 3.08 -3.66
CA GLU A 39 6.97 3.69 -4.99
C GLU A 39 5.66 4.45 -5.17
N THR A 40 5.71 5.59 -5.83
CA THR A 40 4.56 6.47 -6.04
C THR A 40 4.48 6.95 -7.48
N LEU A 41 3.26 7.09 -7.99
CA LEU A 41 2.94 7.81 -9.22
C LEU A 41 1.94 8.90 -8.86
N SER A 42 2.26 10.15 -9.22
CA SER A 42 1.40 11.30 -8.95
C SER A 42 1.06 12.00 -10.26
N GLU A 43 -0.21 12.32 -10.42
CA GLU A 43 -0.78 13.05 -11.55
C GLU A 43 -1.65 14.19 -11.02
N THR A 44 -1.70 15.30 -11.74
CA THR A 44 -2.67 16.38 -11.49
C THR A 44 -3.43 16.64 -12.77
N ILE A 45 -4.75 16.62 -12.66
CA ILE A 45 -5.68 16.82 -13.77
C ILE A 45 -6.71 17.88 -13.38
N ASN A 46 -7.27 18.54 -14.39
CA ASN A 46 -8.39 19.46 -14.23
C ASN A 46 -9.59 18.84 -14.96
N LEU A 47 -10.72 18.69 -14.27
CA LEU A 47 -11.92 18.05 -14.81
C LEU A 47 -13.13 18.96 -14.66
N ALA A 48 -13.90 19.12 -15.73
CA ALA A 48 -15.21 19.75 -15.68
C ALA A 48 -16.31 18.77 -15.19
N ASP A 49 -17.51 19.30 -14.93
CA ASP A 49 -18.68 18.47 -14.56
C ASP A 49 -18.92 17.30 -15.53
N ASP A 50 -19.20 16.12 -14.99
CA ASP A 50 -19.36 14.83 -15.69
C ASP A 50 -18.12 14.39 -16.52
N GLU A 51 -16.98 15.08 -16.45
CA GLU A 51 -15.76 14.67 -17.13
C GLU A 51 -15.08 13.51 -16.38
N ALA A 52 -14.57 12.55 -17.15
CA ALA A 52 -13.92 11.36 -16.62
C ALA A 52 -12.48 11.22 -17.09
N TYR A 53 -11.62 10.72 -16.21
CA TYR A 53 -10.21 10.44 -16.47
C TYR A 53 -9.81 9.04 -15.99
N ASP A 54 -9.16 8.29 -16.86
CA ASP A 54 -8.59 6.99 -16.53
C ASP A 54 -7.14 7.15 -16.08
N THR A 55 -6.81 6.66 -14.89
CA THR A 55 -5.45 6.58 -14.35
C THR A 55 -4.99 5.13 -14.26
N PHE A 56 -3.68 4.92 -14.43
CA PHE A 56 -3.06 3.59 -14.49
C PHE A 56 -1.76 3.57 -13.69
N PHE A 57 -1.50 2.44 -13.02
CA PHE A 57 -0.26 2.21 -12.29
C PHE A 57 0.30 0.81 -12.55
N ASP A 58 1.42 0.75 -13.27
CA ASP A 58 2.10 -0.50 -13.61
C ASP A 58 3.06 -0.93 -12.51
N VAL A 59 2.72 -2.04 -11.84
CA VAL A 59 3.48 -2.59 -10.72
C VAL A 59 4.36 -3.76 -11.16
N MET A 60 5.67 -3.60 -11.00
CA MET A 60 6.70 -4.58 -11.43
C MET A 60 7.67 -4.98 -10.30
N SER A 61 7.23 -4.95 -9.04
CA SER A 61 8.09 -5.18 -7.87
C SER A 61 8.79 -6.56 -7.87
N GLU A 62 10.09 -6.57 -7.56
CA GLU A 62 10.92 -7.77 -7.43
C GLU A 62 10.86 -8.41 -6.03
N ILE A 63 10.32 -7.69 -5.05
CA ILE A 63 10.17 -8.15 -3.65
C ILE A 63 8.69 -8.30 -3.31
N ASN A 64 8.35 -8.74 -2.08
CA ASN A 64 6.95 -8.94 -1.72
C ASN A 64 6.19 -7.61 -1.70
N ILE A 65 4.95 -7.61 -2.15
CA ILE A 65 4.07 -6.43 -2.09
C ILE A 65 3.21 -6.52 -0.84
N ALA A 66 3.18 -5.47 -0.03
CA ALA A 66 2.28 -5.35 1.10
C ALA A 66 0.87 -4.96 0.61
N TYR A 67 0.76 -3.78 -0.01
CA TYR A 67 -0.50 -3.24 -0.51
C TYR A 67 -0.27 -2.23 -1.63
N VAL A 68 -1.33 -1.98 -2.39
CA VAL A 68 -1.44 -0.88 -3.35
C VAL A 68 -2.56 0.04 -2.87
N GLU A 69 -2.34 1.34 -2.97
CA GLU A 69 -3.27 2.38 -2.55
C GLU A 69 -3.41 3.42 -3.66
N LEU A 70 -4.65 3.85 -3.90
CA LEU A 70 -5.00 4.99 -4.72
C LEU A 70 -5.59 6.06 -3.80
N SER A 71 -4.94 7.20 -3.72
CA SER A 71 -5.46 8.39 -3.04
C SER A 71 -5.77 9.44 -4.08
N ILE A 72 -6.97 10.01 -4.02
CA ILE A 72 -7.34 11.15 -4.85
C ILE A 72 -7.77 12.27 -3.91
N SER A 73 -7.16 13.42 -4.06
CA SER A 73 -7.57 14.65 -3.37
C SER A 73 -7.97 15.69 -4.41
N CYS A 74 -8.84 16.60 -4.01
CA CYS A 74 -9.32 17.66 -4.87
C CYS A 74 -9.17 19.01 -4.16
N MET A 75 -8.82 20.03 -4.93
CA MET A 75 -8.62 21.40 -4.46
C MET A 75 -9.65 22.34 -5.08
N ASP A 76 -10.80 22.42 -4.43
CA ASP A 76 -11.80 23.46 -4.67
C ASP A 76 -11.17 24.83 -4.39
N ASN A 77 -10.95 25.56 -5.48
CA ASN A 77 -10.26 26.84 -5.50
C ASN A 77 -11.14 27.99 -6.02
N ASP A 78 -12.39 27.69 -6.38
CA ASP A 78 -13.29 28.57 -7.08
C ASP A 78 -14.79 28.45 -6.68
N ASP A 79 -15.14 27.73 -5.60
CA ASP A 79 -16.52 27.66 -5.09
C ASP A 79 -17.13 29.06 -4.77
N PRO A 80 -18.30 29.39 -5.36
CA PRO A 80 -19.03 30.64 -5.12
C PRO A 80 -19.61 30.78 -3.70
N GLY A 81 -19.54 29.74 -2.86
CA GLY A 81 -19.78 29.82 -1.43
C GLY A 81 -20.78 28.78 -0.90
N PRO A 82 -21.17 28.89 0.39
CA PRO A 82 -21.80 27.78 1.11
C PRO A 82 -23.12 27.31 0.47
N GLY A 83 -23.18 26.05 0.08
CA GLY A 83 -24.37 25.39 -0.46
C GLY A 83 -24.16 24.66 -1.78
N PHE A 84 -22.99 24.83 -2.40
CA PHE A 84 -22.48 24.04 -3.51
C PHE A 84 -21.34 23.17 -2.95
N THR A 85 -21.26 21.93 -3.39
CA THR A 85 -20.26 20.97 -2.90
C THR A 85 -19.93 20.07 -4.05
N ASP A 86 -18.73 20.26 -4.57
CA ASP A 86 -18.20 19.45 -5.64
C ASP A 86 -17.71 18.12 -5.09
N GLY A 87 -17.45 17.18 -5.99
CA GLY A 87 -17.07 15.85 -5.62
C GLY A 87 -16.62 15.03 -6.80
N MET A 88 -16.46 13.74 -6.53
CA MET A 88 -16.03 12.77 -7.51
C MET A 88 -16.57 11.39 -7.17
N GLU A 89 -16.80 10.61 -8.21
CA GLU A 89 -16.94 9.17 -8.16
C GLU A 89 -15.66 8.53 -8.69
N VAL A 90 -15.13 7.53 -7.97
CA VAL A 90 -13.97 6.76 -8.40
C VAL A 90 -14.39 5.30 -8.48
N VAL A 91 -14.07 4.65 -9.60
CA VAL A 91 -14.31 3.23 -9.83
C VAL A 91 -13.02 2.57 -10.30
N SER A 92 -12.54 1.56 -9.59
CA SER A 92 -11.33 0.83 -10.00
C SER A 92 -11.63 -0.26 -11.03
N ASP A 93 -10.63 -0.60 -11.83
CA ASP A 93 -10.58 -1.81 -12.66
C ASP A 93 -9.28 -2.56 -12.35
N VAL A 94 -9.39 -3.65 -11.59
CA VAL A 94 -8.24 -4.50 -11.21
C VAL A 94 -8.06 -5.70 -12.14
N SER A 95 -8.75 -5.75 -13.28
CA SER A 95 -8.64 -6.86 -14.24
C SER A 95 -7.25 -6.95 -14.90
N GLY A 96 -6.48 -5.86 -14.88
CA GLY A 96 -5.09 -5.80 -15.33
C GLY A 96 -4.06 -6.35 -14.33
N VAL A 97 -4.48 -6.68 -13.11
CA VAL A 97 -3.61 -7.21 -12.06
C VAL A 97 -3.45 -8.71 -12.23
N ASN A 98 -2.20 -9.16 -12.28
CA ASN A 98 -1.87 -10.57 -12.42
C ASN A 98 -2.01 -11.30 -11.08
N GLN A 99 -2.93 -12.25 -11.03
CA GLN A 99 -3.10 -13.22 -9.94
C GLN A 99 -3.42 -12.56 -8.58
N GLY A 100 -4.22 -13.27 -7.78
CA GLY A 100 -4.84 -12.73 -6.57
C GLY A 100 -6.33 -12.46 -6.79
N ASP A 101 -7.10 -12.60 -5.72
CA ASP A 101 -8.55 -12.40 -5.71
C ASP A 101 -8.86 -10.94 -5.29
N PHE A 102 -8.46 -9.98 -6.13
CA PHE A 102 -8.75 -8.56 -5.92
C PHE A 102 -10.14 -8.21 -6.48
N GLU A 103 -10.86 -7.34 -5.78
CA GLU A 103 -12.18 -6.86 -6.18
C GLU A 103 -12.11 -5.38 -6.57
N ASP A 104 -12.92 -5.00 -7.55
CA ASP A 104 -13.13 -3.60 -7.90
C ASP A 104 -13.80 -2.86 -6.73
N GLN A 105 -13.37 -1.64 -6.48
CA GLN A 105 -13.92 -0.72 -5.49
C GLN A 105 -14.61 0.44 -6.20
N SER A 106 -15.65 0.97 -5.57
CA SER A 106 -16.37 2.17 -6.00
C SER A 106 -16.60 3.04 -4.78
N GLU A 107 -16.08 4.26 -4.83
CA GLU A 107 -16.10 5.18 -3.70
C GLU A 107 -16.42 6.60 -4.20
N GLN A 108 -16.94 7.43 -3.30
CA GLN A 108 -17.26 8.83 -3.58
C GLN A 108 -16.47 9.73 -2.64
N GLY A 109 -15.88 10.79 -3.18
CA GLY A 109 -15.14 11.80 -2.44
C GLY A 109 -15.79 13.16 -2.60
N THR A 110 -15.72 14.00 -1.58
CA THR A 110 -16.11 15.42 -1.71
C THR A 110 -14.89 16.27 -2.04
N CYS A 111 -15.10 17.31 -2.82
CA CYS A 111 -14.17 18.40 -3.07
C CYS A 111 -14.64 19.67 -2.36
N ASN A 112 -14.50 19.70 -1.04
CA ASN A 112 -14.73 20.91 -0.26
C ASN A 112 -13.37 21.57 0.01
N GLY A 113 -13.16 22.87 -0.22
CA GLY A 113 -11.88 23.56 0.05
C GLY A 113 -11.29 23.48 1.49
N GLY A 114 -11.82 22.63 2.38
CA GLY A 114 -11.34 22.35 3.74
C GLY A 114 -10.67 20.99 3.91
N GLY A 115 -9.39 20.86 3.53
CA GLY A 115 -8.36 19.99 4.13
C GLY A 115 -8.62 18.49 4.35
N ASN A 116 -9.75 17.93 3.92
CA ASN A 116 -10.12 16.53 4.11
C ASN A 116 -11.01 16.03 2.95
N SER A 117 -10.71 16.55 1.77
CA SER A 117 -11.40 16.31 0.51
C SER A 117 -10.65 15.29 -0.30
N GLY A 118 -11.36 14.28 -0.77
CA GLY A 118 -10.72 13.16 -1.40
C GLY A 118 -11.41 11.82 -1.18
N VAL A 119 -10.76 10.79 -1.68
CA VAL A 119 -11.09 9.39 -1.49
C VAL A 119 -9.82 8.55 -1.51
N THR A 120 -9.82 7.45 -0.77
CA THR A 120 -8.70 6.51 -0.76
C THR A 120 -9.23 5.09 -0.92
N MET A 121 -8.69 4.37 -1.89
CA MET A 121 -8.91 2.94 -2.11
C MET A 121 -7.63 2.17 -1.80
N ARG A 122 -7.75 1.01 -1.19
CA ARG A 122 -6.61 0.18 -0.82
C ARG A 122 -6.88 -1.30 -1.07
N TRP A 123 -5.88 -1.98 -1.61
CA TRP A 123 -5.87 -3.43 -1.82
C TRP A 123 -4.67 -4.04 -1.12
N ASP A 124 -4.93 -4.84 -0.09
CA ASP A 124 -3.89 -5.59 0.62
C ASP A 124 -3.50 -6.83 -0.20
N VAL A 125 -2.23 -6.90 -0.61
CA VAL A 125 -1.66 -8.02 -1.37
C VAL A 125 -1.17 -9.11 -0.42
N THR A 126 -0.45 -8.74 0.64
CA THR A 126 -0.11 -9.66 1.73
C THR A 126 -1.11 -9.50 2.86
N SER A 127 -1.89 -10.54 3.14
CA SER A 127 -2.88 -10.52 4.20
C SER A 127 -2.26 -10.32 5.59
N ASN A 128 -2.91 -9.50 6.42
CA ASN A 128 -2.50 -9.16 7.79
C ASN A 128 -1.16 -8.41 7.89
N TYR A 129 -0.64 -7.88 6.78
CA TYR A 129 0.52 -7.01 6.82
C TYR A 129 0.15 -5.67 7.48
N THR A 130 0.89 -5.26 8.51
CA THR A 130 0.75 -3.93 9.14
C THR A 130 2.04 -3.11 9.11
N GLY A 131 3.18 -3.71 8.72
CA GLY A 131 4.51 -3.11 8.83
C GLY A 131 5.10 -3.13 10.24
N ASP A 132 4.32 -3.51 11.26
CA ASP A 132 4.81 -3.58 12.65
C ASP A 132 5.74 -4.77 12.87
N ASN A 133 6.77 -4.56 13.68
CA ASN A 133 7.61 -5.66 14.15
C ASN A 133 6.80 -6.58 15.07
N ILE A 134 6.91 -7.89 14.87
CA ILE A 134 6.20 -8.89 15.66
C ILE A 134 7.18 -9.93 16.21
N THR A 135 6.84 -10.50 17.37
CA THR A 135 7.53 -11.68 17.90
C THR A 135 6.66 -12.91 17.68
N GLN A 136 7.23 -13.97 17.12
CA GLN A 136 6.57 -15.25 16.94
C GLN A 136 7.36 -16.37 17.63
N SER A 137 6.67 -17.17 18.43
CA SER A 137 7.27 -18.28 19.19
C SER A 137 6.75 -19.64 18.67
N ASP A 138 7.48 -20.72 18.94
CA ASP A 138 7.16 -22.11 18.52
C ASP A 138 6.99 -22.31 16.99
N THR A 139 7.66 -21.46 16.22
CA THR A 139 7.66 -21.50 14.75
C THR A 139 9.09 -21.59 14.22
N THR A 140 9.23 -22.00 12.97
CA THR A 140 10.51 -22.00 12.25
C THR A 140 10.65 -20.71 11.43
N GLU A 141 11.90 -20.29 11.17
CA GLU A 141 12.17 -19.17 10.25
C GLU A 141 11.51 -19.39 8.87
N GLN A 142 11.51 -20.63 8.38
CA GLN A 142 10.92 -20.97 7.09
C GLN A 142 9.40 -20.80 7.09
N GLU A 143 8.70 -21.19 8.17
CA GLU A 143 7.26 -20.97 8.32
C GLU A 143 6.94 -19.47 8.33
N ILE A 144 7.75 -18.65 9.01
CA ILE A 144 7.62 -17.19 9.00
C ILE A 144 7.79 -16.64 7.57
N ARG A 145 8.83 -17.06 6.85
CA ARG A 145 9.07 -16.56 5.47
C ARG A 145 7.97 -16.98 4.50
N ASN A 146 7.42 -18.18 4.68
CA ASN A 146 6.28 -18.65 3.89
C ASN A 146 4.96 -17.95 4.26
N GLN A 147 4.83 -17.46 5.50
CA GLN A 147 3.67 -16.65 5.91
C GLN A 147 3.70 -15.28 5.22
N TRP A 148 4.86 -14.65 5.14
CA TRP A 148 5.01 -13.27 4.69
C TRP A 148 5.43 -13.17 3.22
N THR A 149 4.73 -13.90 2.36
CA THR A 149 4.90 -13.84 0.90
C THR A 149 3.62 -13.35 0.23
N ASP A 150 3.78 -12.58 -0.85
CA ASP A 150 2.68 -12.18 -1.71
C ASP A 150 2.30 -13.25 -2.75
N ASN A 151 3.00 -14.40 -2.77
CA ASN A 151 2.83 -15.47 -3.76
C ASN A 151 2.97 -15.02 -5.23
N GLY A 152 3.61 -13.88 -5.49
CA GLY A 152 3.70 -13.28 -6.82
C GLY A 152 2.45 -12.48 -7.24
N PHE A 153 1.48 -12.25 -6.35
CA PHE A 153 0.26 -11.49 -6.62
C PHE A 153 0.51 -9.97 -6.65
N GLY A 154 -0.47 -9.21 -7.16
CA GLY A 154 -0.47 -7.74 -7.09
C GLY A 154 0.40 -7.02 -8.14
N ARG A 155 1.06 -7.77 -9.04
CA ARG A 155 1.85 -7.23 -10.15
C ARG A 155 0.99 -7.08 -11.40
N GLY A 156 1.29 -6.12 -12.26
CA GLY A 156 0.47 -5.80 -13.44
C GLY A 156 -0.07 -4.39 -13.37
N THR A 157 -1.15 -4.13 -14.10
CA THR A 157 -1.71 -2.78 -14.24
C THR A 157 -2.89 -2.62 -13.29
N TRP A 158 -2.77 -1.70 -12.35
CA TRP A 158 -3.87 -1.20 -11.54
C TRP A 158 -4.49 -0.01 -12.27
N ALA A 159 -5.82 0.07 -12.32
CA ALA A 159 -6.51 1.15 -13.02
C ALA A 159 -7.70 1.67 -12.21
N ALA A 160 -8.06 2.93 -12.46
CA ALA A 160 -9.29 3.52 -11.96
C ALA A 160 -9.76 4.64 -12.88
N THR A 161 -11.07 4.87 -12.90
CA THR A 161 -11.71 6.00 -13.56
C THR A 161 -12.21 6.96 -12.49
N VAL A 162 -11.80 8.22 -12.59
CA VAL A 162 -12.29 9.35 -11.78
C VAL A 162 -13.32 10.08 -12.62
N THR A 163 -14.51 10.35 -12.06
CA THR A 163 -15.55 11.17 -12.69
C THR A 163 -15.87 12.33 -11.77
N ALA A 164 -15.75 13.56 -12.26
CA ALA A 164 -16.07 14.77 -11.49
C ALA A 164 -17.59 14.99 -11.40
N ASP A 165 -18.05 15.47 -10.25
CA ASP A 165 -19.43 15.90 -9.97
C ASP A 165 -19.35 17.34 -9.47
N ILE A 166 -19.56 18.32 -10.37
CA ILE A 166 -19.34 19.75 -10.12
C ILE A 166 -20.69 20.48 -10.11
N SER A 167 -20.95 21.22 -9.05
CA SER A 167 -22.25 21.80 -8.75
C SER A 167 -22.23 23.33 -8.93
N SER A 168 -22.35 23.82 -10.17
CA SER A 168 -22.45 25.26 -10.40
C SER A 168 -23.81 25.88 -9.99
N PRO A 169 -23.86 27.15 -9.56
CA PRO A 169 -25.10 27.88 -9.34
C PRO A 169 -25.96 28.01 -10.63
N PRO A 170 -27.29 27.86 -10.55
CA PRO A 170 -28.18 27.88 -11.73
C PRO A 170 -28.30 29.25 -12.43
N ALA A 171 -27.64 30.31 -11.93
CA ALA A 171 -27.56 31.61 -12.59
C ALA A 171 -26.27 32.33 -12.21
N PRO A 172 -25.63 33.08 -13.14
CA PRO A 172 -24.49 33.92 -12.80
C PRO A 172 -24.93 34.98 -11.79
N ILE A 173 -24.43 34.86 -10.56
CA ILE A 173 -24.56 35.92 -9.57
C ILE A 173 -23.55 36.99 -9.97
N VAL A 174 -24.02 38.22 -10.13
CA VAL A 174 -23.19 39.34 -10.58
C VAL A 174 -22.07 39.58 -9.56
N GLY A 175 -20.86 39.14 -9.89
CA GLY A 175 -19.66 39.30 -9.06
C GLY A 175 -19.01 38.00 -8.57
N ASP A 176 -19.61 36.84 -8.84
CA ASP A 176 -19.11 35.56 -8.33
C ASP A 176 -18.20 34.82 -9.34
N ILE A 177 -17.37 33.95 -8.79
CA ILE A 177 -16.43 33.07 -9.49
C ILE A 177 -17.25 31.99 -10.22
N VAL A 178 -16.81 31.59 -11.42
CA VAL A 178 -17.43 30.51 -12.19
C VAL A 178 -16.75 29.23 -11.73
N ASP A 179 -17.43 28.49 -10.87
CA ASP A 179 -17.10 27.12 -10.49
C ASP A 179 -17.56 26.17 -11.60
N SER A 180 -16.60 25.70 -12.40
CA SER A 180 -16.87 24.90 -13.61
C SER A 180 -15.91 23.74 -13.84
N ASP A 181 -14.79 23.72 -13.13
CA ASP A 181 -13.80 22.66 -13.20
C ASP A 181 -13.05 22.57 -11.88
N GLU A 182 -12.46 21.41 -11.62
CA GLU A 182 -11.71 21.16 -10.39
C GLU A 182 -10.38 20.47 -10.63
N ASP A 183 -9.39 20.84 -9.82
CA ASP A 183 -8.05 20.24 -9.85
C ASP A 183 -8.00 19.01 -8.92
N TYR A 184 -7.80 17.83 -9.51
CA TYR A 184 -7.65 16.56 -8.82
C TYR A 184 -6.18 16.13 -8.81
N GLU A 185 -5.66 15.85 -7.62
CA GLU A 185 -4.37 15.20 -7.41
C GLU A 185 -4.61 13.71 -7.19
N ILE A 186 -4.10 12.89 -8.11
CA ILE A 186 -4.19 11.43 -8.10
C ILE A 186 -2.83 10.89 -7.69
N VAL A 187 -2.80 10.07 -6.65
CA VAL A 187 -1.58 9.45 -6.14
C VAL A 187 -1.79 7.95 -5.99
N TRP A 188 -1.08 7.19 -6.82
CA TRP A 188 -0.88 5.76 -6.59
C TRP A 188 0.33 5.55 -5.70
N THR A 189 0.19 4.66 -4.72
CA THR A 189 1.26 4.24 -3.82
C THR A 189 1.32 2.73 -3.76
N ILE A 190 2.52 2.16 -3.86
CA ILE A 190 2.78 0.77 -3.52
C ILE A 190 3.80 0.68 -2.39
N ILE A 191 3.48 -0.15 -1.40
CA ILE A 191 4.43 -0.58 -0.39
C ILE A 191 4.86 -2.00 -0.72
N SER A 192 6.16 -2.17 -0.92
CA SER A 192 6.81 -3.46 -1.06
C SER A 192 7.76 -3.69 0.11
N TYR A 193 8.09 -4.93 0.45
CA TYR A 193 8.92 -5.24 1.60
C TYR A 193 9.78 -6.50 1.45
N THR A 194 10.86 -6.53 2.22
CA THR A 194 11.64 -7.74 2.52
C THR A 194 11.47 -8.14 3.98
N VAL A 195 11.26 -9.43 4.23
CA VAL A 195 11.10 -9.98 5.58
C VAL A 195 12.46 -10.26 6.20
N ILE A 196 12.71 -9.64 7.34
CA ILE A 196 13.87 -9.88 8.19
C ILE A 196 13.42 -10.74 9.38
N VAL A 197 14.14 -11.83 9.64
CA VAL A 197 13.83 -12.77 10.72
C VAL A 197 15.10 -12.98 11.54
N GLU A 198 15.03 -12.65 12.83
CA GLU A 198 16.17 -12.72 13.75
C GLU A 198 15.77 -13.50 15.01
N PRO A 199 16.64 -14.37 15.56
CA PRO A 199 16.32 -15.11 16.78
C PRO A 199 16.27 -14.16 17.98
N VAL A 200 15.28 -14.33 18.86
CA VAL A 200 15.23 -13.61 20.13
C VAL A 200 16.23 -14.25 21.09
N ILE A 201 17.19 -13.45 21.57
CA ILE A 201 18.22 -13.89 22.53
C ILE A 201 17.90 -13.28 23.89
N GLU A 202 17.39 -14.09 24.82
CA GLU A 202 17.34 -13.70 26.22
C GLU A 202 18.74 -13.79 26.84
N ILE A 203 19.34 -12.63 27.13
CA ILE A 203 20.54 -12.56 27.95
C ILE A 203 20.12 -12.74 29.41
N MET A 204 20.23 -13.96 29.94
CA MET A 204 20.09 -14.22 31.36
C MET A 204 21.19 -13.48 32.13
N ASN A 205 20.78 -12.58 33.02
CA ASN A 205 21.66 -11.77 33.88
C ASN A 205 21.87 -12.43 35.24
#